data_AF-A0A3N1J0A3-F1
#
_entry.id   AF-A0A3N1J0A3-F1
#
_cell.length_a   1.000
_cell.length_b   1.000
_cell.length_c   1.000
_cell.angle_alpha   90.00
_cell.angle_beta   90.00
_cell.angle_gamma   90.00
#
_symmetry.space_group_name_H-M   'P 1'
#
loop_
_entity.id
_entity.type
_entity.pdbx_description
1 polymer ?
#
loop_
_entity_poly.entity_id
_entity_poly.type
_entity_poly.pdbx_seq_one_letter_code
_entity_poly.pdbx_strand_id
1 'polypeptide(L)'
;MTSEYYLELAVRLCCADLNSEFISLQPVLGTRDELLDQRLTWYCEQLERIDTGLKQGNKGSSTLFALAVELTCADIESGAIAVAPVLYDRDEKIGERLLAHLARLCGRVADDDVAVPEVLAPIPEVFVPVQDNPPAEAVNPVVPVRKGKKKKKRR
;
A
#
# COMPACT_ATOMS: atom_id res chain seq x y z
N MET A 1 22.84 -5.85 -1.45
CA MET A 1 22.32 -4.47 -1.51
C MET A 1 21.32 -4.35 -0.40
N THR A 2 21.72 -3.77 0.72
CA THR A 2 21.13 -4.07 2.03
C THR A 2 20.80 -2.77 2.75
N SER A 3 19.52 -2.55 3.05
CA SER A 3 18.93 -1.38 3.71
C SER A 3 19.07 -0.02 3.00
N GLU A 4 20.28 0.46 2.73
CA GLU A 4 20.51 1.83 2.24
C GLU A 4 19.88 2.09 0.86
N TYR A 5 19.97 1.10 -0.04
CA TYR A 5 19.34 1.18 -1.37
C TYR A 5 17.82 1.32 -1.30
N TYR A 6 17.16 0.52 -0.44
CA TYR A 6 15.70 0.61 -0.30
C TYR A 6 15.30 1.89 0.43
N LEU A 7 16.10 2.34 1.39
CA LEU A 7 15.89 3.61 2.07
C LEU A 7 15.94 4.77 1.06
N GLU A 8 16.93 4.79 0.16
CA GLU A 8 17.02 5.81 -0.88
C GLU A 8 15.75 5.86 -1.74
N LEU A 9 15.28 4.70 -2.22
CA LEU A 9 14.07 4.61 -3.05
C LEU A 9 12.80 4.96 -2.25
N ALA A 10 12.72 4.54 -0.99
CA ALA A 10 11.61 4.87 -0.09
C ALA A 10 11.53 6.38 0.16
N VAL A 11 12.68 7.05 0.34
CA VAL A 11 12.73 8.50 0.47
C VAL A 11 12.16 9.19 -0.77
N ARG A 12 12.47 8.71 -1.98
CA ARG A 12 11.92 9.29 -3.21
C ARG A 12 10.40 9.18 -3.30
N LEU A 13 9.84 8.01 -2.94
CA LEU A 13 8.39 7.81 -2.89
C LEU A 13 7.73 8.66 -1.79
N CYS A 14 8.37 8.80 -0.64
CA CYS A 14 7.92 9.72 0.41
C CYS A 14 7.94 11.18 -0.04
N CYS A 15 8.95 11.62 -0.80
CA CYS A 15 8.96 12.96 -1.39
C CYS A 15 7.75 13.16 -2.31
N ALA A 16 7.40 12.17 -3.12
CA ALA A 16 6.20 12.23 -3.96
C ALA A 16 4.91 12.31 -3.13
N ASP A 17 4.80 11.58 -2.01
CA ASP A 17 3.67 11.69 -1.08
C ASP A 17 3.57 13.05 -0.40
N LEU A 18 4.70 13.68 -0.06
CA LEU A 18 4.73 15.04 0.47
C LEU A 18 4.31 16.06 -0.60
N ASN A 19 4.80 15.91 -1.82
CA ASN A 19 4.51 16.80 -2.95
C ASN A 19 3.05 16.68 -3.42
N SER A 20 2.46 15.49 -3.34
CA SER A 20 1.04 15.25 -3.62
C SER A 20 0.12 15.56 -2.44
N GLU A 21 0.65 16.10 -1.34
CA GLU A 21 -0.09 16.44 -0.11
C GLU A 21 -0.78 15.23 0.57
N PHE A 22 -0.38 13.99 0.24
CA PHE A 22 -0.83 12.80 0.95
C PHE A 22 -0.37 12.83 2.41
N ILE A 23 0.90 13.18 2.64
CA ILE A 23 1.38 13.57 3.97
C ILE A 23 1.23 15.09 4.08
N SER A 24 0.09 15.53 4.64
CA SER A 24 -0.23 16.95 4.82
C SER A 24 0.80 17.69 5.67
N LEU A 25 1.01 18.98 5.36
CA LEU A 25 1.80 19.90 6.18
C LEU A 25 1.26 20.03 7.61
N GLN A 26 -0.06 19.89 7.76
CA GLN A 26 -0.78 19.99 9.04
C GLN A 26 -1.72 18.78 9.15
N PRO A 27 -1.20 17.60 9.57
CA PRO A 27 -2.00 16.41 9.69
C PRO A 27 -3.04 16.58 10.80
N VAL A 28 -4.25 16.03 10.56
CA VAL A 28 -5.35 16.06 11.52
C VAL A 28 -5.13 15.05 12.66
N LEU A 29 -4.41 13.97 12.39
CA LEU A 29 -4.11 12.88 13.32
C LEU A 29 -2.60 12.60 13.30
N GLY A 30 -2.00 12.45 14.49
CA GLY A 30 -0.56 12.22 14.63
C GLY A 30 0.28 13.46 14.31
N THR A 31 1.60 13.31 14.40
CA THR A 31 2.54 14.33 13.93
C THR A 31 3.00 14.02 12.51
N ARG A 32 3.46 15.05 11.79
CA ARG A 32 3.99 14.88 10.43
C ARG A 32 5.20 13.96 10.40
N ASP A 33 6.06 14.03 11.42
CA ASP A 33 7.26 13.20 11.55
C ASP A 33 6.89 11.72 11.78
N GLU A 34 5.91 11.45 12.66
CA GLU A 34 5.41 10.09 12.88
C GLU A 34 4.81 9.47 11.60
N LEU A 35 4.05 10.27 10.83
CA LEU A 35 3.48 9.83 9.56
C LEU A 35 4.58 9.56 8.51
N LEU A 36 5.61 10.40 8.49
CA LEU A 36 6.76 10.23 7.61
C LEU A 36 7.54 8.96 7.95
N ASP A 37 7.78 8.69 9.24
CA ASP A 37 8.45 7.47 9.70
C ASP A 37 7.65 6.22 9.35
N GLN A 38 6.34 6.22 9.63
CA GLN A 38 5.46 5.12 9.26
C GLN A 38 5.48 4.86 7.76
N ARG A 39 5.47 5.95 6.96
CA ARG A 39 5.46 5.84 5.50
C ARG A 39 6.78 5.32 4.95
N LEU A 40 7.91 5.79 5.49
CA LEU A 40 9.24 5.29 5.12
C LEU A 40 9.39 3.81 5.45
N THR A 41 8.98 3.38 6.64
CA THR A 41 9.00 1.96 7.02
C THR A 41 8.18 1.13 6.04
N TRP A 42 6.96 1.56 5.73
CA TRP A 42 6.10 0.86 4.78
C TRP A 42 6.74 0.74 3.40
N TYR A 43 7.28 1.84 2.85
CA TYR A 43 7.95 1.80 1.54
C TYR A 43 9.17 0.88 1.53
N CYS A 44 10.02 0.94 2.55
CA CYS A 44 11.17 0.04 2.66
C CYS A 44 10.75 -1.43 2.62
N GLU A 45 9.74 -1.81 3.42
CA GLU A 45 9.22 -3.18 3.48
C GLU A 45 8.63 -3.63 2.13
N GLN A 46 7.86 -2.76 1.46
CA GLN A 46 7.26 -3.10 0.16
C GLN A 46 8.30 -3.23 -0.94
N LEU A 47 9.26 -2.30 -1.01
CA LEU A 47 10.33 -2.33 -2.01
C LEU A 47 11.19 -3.59 -1.86
N GLU A 48 11.54 -3.94 -0.63
CA GLU A 48 12.30 -5.15 -0.34
C GLU A 48 11.51 -6.41 -0.71
N ARG A 49 10.22 -6.46 -0.38
CA ARG A 49 9.34 -7.58 -0.73
C ARG A 49 9.26 -7.77 -2.26
N ILE A 50 9.08 -6.68 -2.99
CA ILE A 50 8.97 -6.72 -4.46
C ILE A 50 10.31 -7.14 -5.07
N ASP A 51 11.43 -6.53 -4.68
CA ASP A 51 12.75 -6.86 -5.22
C ASP A 51 13.16 -8.31 -4.91
N THR A 52 12.82 -8.81 -3.71
CA THR A 52 13.03 -10.22 -3.36
C THR A 52 12.23 -11.16 -4.26
N GLY A 53 10.96 -10.85 -4.53
CA GLY A 53 10.13 -11.62 -5.47
C GLY A 53 10.68 -11.62 -6.90
N LEU A 54 11.23 -10.48 -7.35
CA LEU A 54 11.83 -10.34 -8.68
C LEU A 54 13.13 -11.13 -8.84
N LYS A 55 13.97 -11.15 -7.79
CA LYS A 55 15.22 -11.93 -7.75
C LYS A 55 14.93 -13.43 -7.82
N GLN A 56 13.88 -13.91 -7.15
CA GLN A 56 13.43 -15.31 -7.27
C GLN A 56 12.98 -15.65 -8.69
N GLY A 57 12.40 -14.67 -9.41
CA GLY A 57 12.01 -14.82 -10.81
C GLY A 57 13.13 -14.61 -11.83
N ASN A 58 14.37 -14.31 -11.40
CA ASN A 58 15.52 -13.98 -12.25
C ASN A 58 15.30 -12.78 -13.21
N LYS A 59 14.46 -11.81 -12.81
CA LYS A 59 14.04 -10.67 -13.66
C LYS A 59 14.56 -9.31 -13.18
N GLY A 60 15.40 -9.27 -12.15
CA GLY A 60 15.74 -8.03 -11.44
C GLY A 60 17.05 -7.38 -11.89
N SER A 61 16.97 -6.24 -12.59
CA SER A 61 18.05 -5.25 -12.63
C SER A 61 17.75 -4.16 -11.60
N SER A 62 18.68 -3.90 -10.68
CA SER A 62 18.53 -2.84 -9.68
C SER A 62 18.30 -1.48 -10.34
N THR A 63 18.97 -1.21 -11.48
CA THR A 63 18.75 0.02 -12.25
C THR A 63 17.32 0.15 -12.77
N LEU A 64 16.75 -0.93 -13.33
CA LEU A 64 15.36 -0.89 -13.83
C LEU A 64 14.35 -0.75 -12.68
N PHE A 65 14.65 -1.33 -11.52
CA PHE A 65 13.84 -1.16 -10.33
C PHE A 65 13.81 0.29 -9.85
N ALA A 66 14.98 0.94 -9.77
CA ALA A 66 15.06 2.36 -9.44
C ALA A 66 14.31 3.25 -10.44
N LEU A 67 14.41 2.97 -11.75
CA LEU A 67 13.67 3.70 -12.79
C LEU A 67 12.15 3.48 -12.69
N ALA A 68 11.71 2.28 -12.33
CA ALA A 68 10.29 2.02 -12.10
C ALA A 68 9.75 2.81 -10.90
N VAL A 69 10.56 2.98 -9.85
CA VAL A 69 10.24 3.85 -8.71
C VAL A 69 10.09 5.30 -9.17
N GLU A 70 11.00 5.84 -9.99
CA GLU A 70 10.86 7.21 -10.53
C GLU A 70 9.55 7.42 -11.29
N LEU A 71 9.17 6.48 -12.14
CA LEU A 71 7.89 6.56 -12.88
C LEU A 71 6.69 6.48 -11.95
N THR A 72 6.82 5.78 -10.82
CA THR A 72 5.78 5.69 -9.80
C THR A 72 5.66 6.99 -9.01
N CYS A 73 6.79 7.63 -8.68
CA CYS A 73 6.81 8.98 -8.10
C CYS A 73 6.07 9.97 -9.01
N ALA A 74 6.33 9.93 -10.32
CA ALA A 74 5.65 10.80 -11.28
C ALA A 74 4.13 10.54 -11.35
N ASP A 75 3.69 9.30 -11.23
CA ASP A 75 2.26 8.98 -11.15
C ASP A 75 1.60 9.53 -9.86
N ILE A 76 2.33 9.49 -8.74
CA ILE A 76 1.89 10.09 -7.47
C ILE A 76 1.74 11.60 -7.61
N GLU A 77 2.80 12.28 -8.07
CA GLU A 77 2.86 13.75 -8.15
C GLU A 77 1.87 14.31 -9.18
N SER A 78 1.65 13.61 -10.29
CA SER A 78 0.64 13.99 -11.29
C SER A 78 -0.80 13.73 -10.87
N GLY A 79 -1.01 13.05 -9.74
CA GLY A 79 -2.34 12.64 -9.26
C GLY A 79 -2.95 11.45 -10.00
N ALA A 80 -2.19 10.77 -10.88
CA ALA A 80 -2.61 9.50 -11.47
C ALA A 80 -2.83 8.42 -10.39
N ILE A 81 -2.03 8.48 -9.31
CA ILE A 81 -2.32 7.82 -8.04
C ILE A 81 -2.93 8.87 -7.10
N ALA A 82 -4.25 8.81 -6.93
CA ALA A 82 -5.03 9.81 -6.21
C ALA A 82 -4.75 9.83 -4.71
N VAL A 83 -4.80 11.03 -4.11
CA VAL A 83 -4.58 11.27 -2.67
C VAL A 83 -5.73 10.71 -1.83
N ALA A 84 -6.97 10.94 -2.28
CA ALA A 84 -8.18 10.39 -1.70
C ALA A 84 -8.82 9.45 -2.72
N PRO A 85 -8.40 8.18 -2.78
CA PRO A 85 -8.93 7.29 -3.78
C PRO A 85 -10.36 6.91 -3.40
N VAL A 86 -11.33 7.32 -4.22
CA VAL A 86 -12.75 6.96 -4.08
C VAL A 86 -12.97 5.48 -4.42
N LEU A 87 -12.06 4.88 -5.20
CA LEU A 87 -12.27 3.62 -5.89
C LEU A 87 -11.23 2.53 -5.61
N TYR A 88 -10.10 2.85 -4.98
CA TYR A 88 -9.01 1.89 -4.75
C TYR A 88 -8.24 2.21 -3.47
N ASP A 89 -7.49 1.26 -2.94
CA ASP A 89 -6.53 1.56 -1.89
C ASP A 89 -5.25 2.15 -2.52
N ARG A 90 -4.74 3.26 -1.98
CA ARG A 90 -3.57 3.96 -2.54
C ARG A 90 -2.32 3.08 -2.52
N ASP A 91 -2.14 2.31 -1.46
CA ASP A 91 -0.98 1.47 -1.25
C ASP A 91 -0.95 0.29 -2.22
N GLU A 92 -2.12 -0.33 -2.43
CA GLU A 92 -2.29 -1.32 -3.49
C GLU A 92 -1.98 -0.73 -4.87
N LYS A 93 -2.46 0.50 -5.13
CA LYS A 93 -2.24 1.13 -6.44
C LYS A 93 -0.78 1.46 -6.70
N ILE A 94 -0.06 1.91 -5.69
CA ILE A 94 1.39 2.14 -5.78
C ILE A 94 2.11 0.83 -6.16
N GLY A 95 1.79 -0.27 -5.46
CA GLY A 95 2.37 -1.58 -5.77
C GLY A 95 2.07 -2.05 -7.20
N GLU A 96 0.82 -1.90 -7.64
CA GLU A 96 0.38 -2.24 -9.00
C GLU A 96 1.16 -1.42 -10.05
N ARG A 97 1.27 -0.11 -9.87
CA ARG A 97 1.94 0.80 -10.81
C ARG A 97 3.43 0.56 -10.87
N LEU A 98 4.07 0.32 -9.73
CA LEU A 98 5.49 -0.02 -9.67
C LEU A 98 5.80 -1.30 -10.47
N LEU A 99 5.02 -2.36 -10.26
CA LEU A 99 5.16 -3.61 -11.01
C LEU A 99 4.88 -3.42 -12.51
N ALA A 100 3.87 -2.63 -12.86
CA ALA A 100 3.54 -2.34 -14.26
C ALA A 100 4.65 -1.56 -14.98
N HIS A 101 5.23 -0.54 -14.33
CA HIS A 101 6.37 0.21 -14.87
C HIS A 101 7.59 -0.66 -15.02
N LEU A 102 7.88 -1.49 -14.03
CA LEU A 102 8.99 -2.42 -14.10
C LEU A 102 8.83 -3.40 -15.27
N ALA A 103 7.65 -4.02 -15.41
CA ALA A 103 7.37 -4.92 -16.53
C ALA A 103 7.56 -4.21 -17.89
N ARG A 104 7.09 -2.96 -18.00
CA ARG A 104 7.29 -2.14 -19.20
C ARG A 104 8.76 -1.86 -19.48
N LEU A 105 9.55 -1.52 -18.47
CA LEU A 105 10.98 -1.23 -18.59
C LEU A 105 11.77 -2.50 -18.95
N CYS A 106 11.47 -3.63 -18.31
CA CYS A 106 12.07 -4.91 -18.64
C CYS A 106 11.74 -5.34 -20.07
N GLY A 107 10.51 -5.14 -20.53
CA GLY A 107 10.12 -5.40 -21.93
C GLY A 107 10.96 -4.59 -22.91
N ARG A 108 11.19 -3.30 -22.63
CA ARG A 108 12.02 -2.43 -23.49
C ARG A 108 13.49 -2.81 -23.54
N VAL A 109 14.05 -3.30 -22.43
CA VAL A 109 15.45 -3.78 -22.40
C VAL A 109 15.58 -5.16 -23.06
N ALA A 110 14.55 -6.00 -22.95
CA ALA A 110 14.49 -7.26 -23.69
C ALA A 110 14.31 -7.06 -25.20
N ASP A 111 13.71 -5.94 -25.64
CA ASP A 111 13.57 -5.62 -27.07
C ASP A 111 14.90 -5.19 -27.74
N ASP A 112 15.95 -4.85 -26.96
CA ASP A 112 17.31 -4.62 -27.49
C ASP A 112 18.09 -5.94 -27.74
N ASP A 113 17.57 -7.09 -27.28
CA ASP A 113 17.99 -8.45 -27.65
C ASP A 113 16.77 -9.25 -28.14
N VAL A 114 16.44 -9.11 -29.43
CA VAL A 114 15.30 -9.76 -30.13
C VAL A 114 14.85 -11.11 -29.53
N ALA A 115 13.73 -11.11 -28.80
CA ALA A 115 12.58 -12.02 -28.92
C ALA A 115 11.55 -11.78 -27.80
N VAL A 116 10.34 -11.37 -28.20
CA VAL A 116 9.16 -11.18 -27.34
C VAL A 116 8.78 -12.50 -26.66
N PRO A 117 8.71 -12.58 -25.31
CA PRO A 117 8.03 -13.69 -24.66
C PRO A 117 6.52 -13.44 -24.61
N GLU A 118 5.80 -14.51 -24.92
CA GLU A 118 4.35 -14.66 -25.00
C GLU A 118 3.61 -14.06 -23.80
N VAL A 119 2.50 -13.39 -24.12
CA VAL A 119 1.56 -12.75 -23.19
C VAL A 119 1.16 -13.73 -22.08
N LEU A 120 1.50 -13.39 -20.83
CA LEU A 120 0.96 -14.08 -19.65
C LEU A 120 -0.56 -14.08 -19.72
N ALA A 121 -1.14 -15.28 -19.75
CA ALA A 121 -2.58 -15.50 -19.79
C ALA A 121 -3.30 -14.70 -18.69
N PRO A 122 -4.55 -14.27 -18.95
CA PRO A 122 -5.35 -13.61 -17.94
C PRO A 122 -5.50 -14.49 -16.70
N ILE A 123 -5.36 -13.87 -15.53
CA ILE A 123 -5.63 -14.46 -14.22
C ILE A 123 -7.07 -14.99 -14.24
N PRO A 124 -7.34 -16.25 -13.87
CA PRO A 124 -8.72 -16.70 -13.70
C PRO A 124 -9.35 -15.90 -12.55
N GLU A 125 -10.48 -15.23 -12.83
CA GLU A 125 -11.35 -14.70 -11.79
C GLU A 125 -11.69 -15.84 -10.82
N VAL A 126 -11.15 -15.76 -9.61
CA VAL A 126 -11.64 -16.58 -8.51
C VAL A 126 -12.99 -16.00 -8.14
N PHE A 127 -14.05 -16.58 -8.71
CA PHE A 127 -15.42 -16.35 -8.28
C PHE A 127 -15.52 -16.83 -6.83
N VAL A 128 -15.49 -15.89 -5.88
CA VAL A 128 -15.88 -16.16 -4.51
C VAL A 128 -17.41 -16.04 -4.47
N PRO A 129 -18.17 -17.14 -4.31
CA PRO A 129 -19.61 -17.01 -4.12
C PRO A 129 -19.83 -16.26 -2.80
N VAL A 130 -20.57 -15.15 -2.89
CA VAL A 130 -21.14 -14.46 -1.73
C VAL A 130 -21.97 -15.48 -0.96
N GLN A 131 -21.50 -15.88 0.22
CA GLN A 131 -22.32 -16.62 1.16
C GLN A 131 -23.31 -15.63 1.77
N ASP A 132 -24.59 -15.80 1.43
CA ASP A 132 -25.72 -15.19 2.13
C ASP A 132 -25.68 -15.64 3.59
N ASN A 133 -25.09 -14.83 4.47
CA ASN A 133 -25.30 -14.96 5.89
C ASN A 133 -26.65 -14.33 6.25
N PRO A 134 -27.54 -15.05 6.97
CA PRO A 134 -28.81 -14.50 7.43
C PRO A 134 -28.58 -13.36 8.46
N PRO A 135 -29.55 -12.43 8.61
CA PRO A 135 -29.38 -11.25 9.45
C PRO A 135 -29.19 -11.65 10.92
N ALA A 136 -28.22 -11.01 11.57
CA ALA A 136 -27.90 -11.20 12.97
C ALA A 136 -29.12 -10.91 13.88
N GLU A 137 -29.51 -11.89 14.69
CA GLU A 137 -30.45 -11.67 15.79
C GLU A 137 -29.84 -10.69 16.80
N ALA A 138 -30.58 -9.61 17.08
CA ALA A 138 -30.21 -8.61 18.06
C ALA A 138 -30.21 -9.20 19.48
N VAL A 139 -29.02 -9.48 20.01
CA VAL A 139 -28.84 -9.78 21.44
C VAL A 139 -28.94 -8.47 22.21
N ASN A 140 -30.06 -8.27 22.92
CA ASN A 140 -30.24 -7.15 23.84
C ASN A 140 -29.18 -7.18 24.95
N PRO A 141 -28.53 -6.04 25.28
CA PRO A 141 -27.61 -5.99 26.40
C PRO A 141 -28.37 -6.06 27.74
N VAL A 142 -28.06 -7.09 28.53
CA VAL A 142 -28.47 -7.18 29.94
C VAL A 142 -27.71 -6.11 30.71
N VAL A 143 -28.40 -5.01 31.05
CA VAL A 143 -27.88 -3.98 31.95
C VAL A 143 -27.79 -4.57 33.37
N PRO A 144 -26.63 -4.54 34.04
CA PRO A 144 -26.54 -4.96 35.43
C PRO A 144 -27.18 -3.91 36.33
N VAL A 145 -28.31 -4.25 36.95
CA VAL A 145 -28.98 -3.44 37.97
C VAL A 145 -28.08 -3.35 39.21
N ARG A 146 -27.52 -2.16 39.48
CA ARG A 146 -26.86 -1.85 40.75
C ARG A 146 -27.90 -1.87 41.88
N LYS A 147 -27.81 -2.85 42.78
CA LYS A 147 -28.60 -2.88 44.03
C LYS A 147 -28.24 -1.68 44.90
N GLY A 148 -29.18 -0.74 45.03
CA GLY A 148 -29.07 0.39 45.95
C GLY A 148 -28.98 -0.06 47.41
N LYS A 149 -27.98 0.44 48.13
CA LYS A 149 -27.85 0.27 49.59
C LYS A 149 -29.00 1.00 50.29
N LYS A 150 -29.80 0.28 51.08
CA LYS A 150 -30.80 0.88 51.99
C LYS A 150 -30.08 1.72 53.06
N LYS A 151 -30.28 3.04 53.05
CA LYS A 151 -29.94 3.91 54.19
C LYS A 151 -30.96 3.69 55.31
N LYS A 152 -30.46 3.21 56.45
CA LYS A 152 -31.21 3.06 57.71
C LYS A 152 -31.42 4.46 58.32
N LYS A 153 -32.67 4.91 58.42
CA LYS A 153 -33.06 6.19 59.04
C LYS A 153 -33.03 6.01 60.56
N ARG A 154 -32.13 6.71 61.27
CA ARG A 154 -32.22 6.86 62.74
C ARG A 154 -33.05 8.13 63.03
N ARG A 155 -34.08 7.97 63.86
CA ARG A 155 -34.69 9.04 64.63
C ARG A 155 -33.93 9.19 65.93
#